data_AF-A0AAV4FJM1-F1
#
_entry.id   AF-A0AAV4FJM1-F1
#
_cell.length_a   1.000
_cell.length_b   1.000
_cell.length_c   1.000
_cell.angle_alpha   90.00
_cell.angle_beta   90.00
_cell.angle_gamma   90.00
#
_symmetry.space_group_name_H-M   'P 1'
#
loop_
_entity.id
_entity.type
_entity.pdbx_description
1 polymer ?
#
loop_
_entity_poly.entity_id
_entity_poly.type
_entity_poly.pdbx_seq_one_letter_code
_entity_poly.pdbx_strand_id
1 'polypeptide(L)'
;MEYNLALQSISSKANKDLQDRVQSQAVHFISGGMRSTPTAACEIHTNIEPLGLRRDAAVMNIVERYKRSDKSHTNKQLIDSWKPTGRLKQKSVMDIATYLQEKHHLPNNRENLQHFCKEIPTHHRKYIANIRTQLIEETSK
;
A
#
# COMPACT_ATOMS: atom_id res chain seq x y z
N MET A 1 -5.46 7.51 0.45
CA MET A 1 -4.65 8.30 -0.51
C MET A 1 -3.50 7.45 -1.09
N GLU A 2 -3.70 6.14 -1.30
CA GLU A 2 -2.62 5.21 -1.72
C GLU A 2 -2.61 4.89 -3.22
N TYR A 3 -3.75 5.04 -3.91
CA TYR A 3 -3.87 4.72 -5.34
C TYR A 3 -2.96 5.55 -6.25
N ASN A 4 -2.61 6.76 -5.84
CA ASN A 4 -1.73 7.62 -6.63
C ASN A 4 -0.27 7.17 -6.57
N LEU A 5 0.16 6.42 -5.54
CA LEU A 5 1.57 6.10 -5.34
C LEU A 5 2.11 5.21 -6.46
N ALA A 6 1.30 4.26 -6.93
CA ALA A 6 1.65 3.45 -8.09
C ALA A 6 1.73 4.27 -9.38
N LEU A 7 0.91 5.31 -9.55
CA LEU A 7 1.00 6.20 -10.71
C LEU A 7 2.27 7.06 -10.70
N GLN A 8 2.83 7.35 -9.53
CA GLN A 8 4.13 8.02 -9.42
C GLN A 8 5.28 7.16 -9.98
N SER A 9 5.12 5.82 -10.01
CA SER A 9 6.15 4.94 -10.57
C SER A 9 6.32 5.14 -12.09
N ILE A 10 5.23 5.46 -12.80
CA ILE A 10 5.16 5.62 -14.26
C ILE A 10 5.17 7.09 -14.74
N SER A 11 5.21 8.05 -13.81
CA SER A 11 5.19 9.47 -14.17
C SER A 11 6.48 9.90 -14.86
N SER A 12 6.44 11.03 -15.56
CA SER A 12 7.62 11.59 -16.23
C SER A 12 8.71 11.93 -15.21
N LYS A 13 9.97 11.88 -15.64
CA LYS A 13 11.12 12.16 -14.77
C LYS A 13 10.99 13.51 -14.03
N ALA A 14 10.61 14.57 -14.74
CA ALA A 14 10.42 15.90 -14.16
C ALA A 14 9.37 15.91 -13.04
N ASN A 15 8.25 15.19 -13.22
CA ASN A 15 7.21 15.09 -12.21
C ASN A 15 7.66 14.22 -11.02
N LYS A 16 8.43 13.15 -11.26
CA LYS A 16 9.01 12.32 -10.21
C LYS A 16 9.96 13.11 -9.33
N ASP A 17 10.87 13.88 -9.93
CA ASP A 17 11.85 14.68 -9.19
C ASP A 17 11.17 15.74 -8.29
N LEU A 18 10.07 16.34 -8.78
CA LEU A 18 9.26 17.28 -8.00
C LEU A 18 8.56 16.56 -6.83
N GLN A 19 7.96 15.40 -7.08
CA GLN A 19 7.29 14.60 -6.05
C GLN A 19 8.28 14.09 -5.00
N ASP A 20 9.47 13.65 -5.41
CA ASP A 20 10.57 13.23 -4.52
C ASP A 20 11.00 14.34 -3.59
N ARG A 21 11.10 15.58 -4.09
CA ARG A 21 11.44 16.74 -3.28
C ARG A 21 10.37 17.02 -2.21
N VAL A 22 9.10 16.99 -2.58
CA VAL A 22 7.98 17.23 -1.65
C VAL A 22 7.92 16.14 -0.59
N GLN A 23 8.04 14.87 -1.00
CA GLN A 23 7.99 13.74 -0.08
C GLN A 23 9.22 13.69 0.84
N SER A 24 10.41 14.04 0.34
CA SER A 24 11.61 14.20 1.18
C SER A 24 11.39 15.30 2.20
N GLN A 25 10.91 16.47 1.79
CA GLN A 25 10.63 17.58 2.71
C GLN A 25 9.62 17.19 3.80
N ALA A 26 8.63 16.37 3.47
CA ALA A 26 7.68 15.86 4.45
C ALA A 26 8.34 14.92 5.48
N VAL A 27 9.21 13.99 5.04
CA VAL A 27 9.95 13.11 5.96
C VAL A 27 10.85 13.93 6.89
N HIS A 28 11.54 14.93 6.34
CA HIS A 28 12.34 15.89 7.11
C HIS A 28 11.51 16.60 8.17
N PHE A 29 10.36 17.14 7.79
CA PHE A 29 9.43 17.80 8.71
C PHE A 29 8.96 16.86 9.84
N ILE A 30 8.59 15.62 9.52
CA ILE A 30 8.15 14.62 10.52
C ILE A 30 9.29 14.25 11.47
N SER A 31 10.49 14.07 10.94
CA SER A 31 11.69 13.72 11.73
C SER A 31 12.25 14.89 12.57
N GLY A 32 11.80 16.12 12.33
CA GLY A 32 12.45 17.32 12.86
C GLY A 32 13.86 17.57 12.29
N GLY A 33 14.24 16.85 11.23
CA GLY A 33 15.56 16.93 10.61
C GLY A 33 15.78 18.23 9.85
N MET A 34 16.99 18.77 9.93
CA MET A 34 17.42 19.89 9.09
C MET A 34 17.47 19.45 7.62
N ARG A 35 17.29 20.38 6.68
CA ARG A 35 17.39 20.13 5.23
C ARG A 35 18.72 19.51 4.78
N SER A 36 19.79 19.71 5.56
CA SER A 36 21.13 19.12 5.32
C SER A 36 21.22 17.64 5.71
N THR A 37 20.26 17.12 6.47
CA THR A 37 20.26 15.73 6.93
C THR A 37 19.99 14.80 5.75
N PRO A 38 20.70 13.67 5.61
CA PRO A 38 20.35 12.68 4.59
C PRO A 38 18.93 12.16 4.80
N THR A 39 18.09 12.13 3.76
CA THR A 39 16.71 11.63 3.85
C THR A 39 16.65 10.21 4.42
N ALA A 40 17.61 9.35 4.08
CA ALA A 40 17.71 7.99 4.61
C ALA A 40 17.85 7.96 6.14
N ALA A 41 18.56 8.92 6.75
CA ALA A 41 18.67 9.00 8.20
C ALA A 41 17.33 9.40 8.83
N CYS A 42 16.61 10.34 8.21
CA CYS A 42 15.28 10.73 8.64
C CYS A 42 14.27 9.57 8.49
N GLU A 43 14.35 8.80 7.41
CA GLU A 43 13.54 7.59 7.18
C GLU A 43 13.79 6.53 8.27
N ILE A 44 15.06 6.25 8.59
CA ILE A 44 15.43 5.32 9.68
C ILE A 44 14.93 5.82 11.04
N HIS A 45 15.14 7.11 11.35
CA HIS A 45 14.71 7.69 12.63
C HIS A 45 13.19 7.62 12.84
N THR A 46 12.43 7.85 11.78
CA THR A 46 10.96 7.83 11.82
C THR A 46 10.35 6.45 11.56
N ASN A 47 11.20 5.44 11.33
CA ASN A 47 10.79 4.10 10.91
C ASN A 47 9.87 4.10 9.66
N ILE A 48 10.12 5.04 8.74
CA ILE A 48 9.41 5.14 7.47
C ILE A 48 10.22 4.39 6.41
N GLU A 49 9.56 3.52 5.65
CA GLU A 49 10.21 2.79 4.56
C GLU A 49 10.71 3.75 3.45
N PRO A 50 11.89 3.49 2.85
CA PRO A 50 12.40 4.28 1.74
C PRO A 50 11.37 4.51 0.64
N LEU A 51 11.31 5.75 0.15
CA LEU A 51 10.28 6.15 -0.81
C LEU A 51 10.23 5.28 -2.09
N GLY A 52 11.38 4.86 -2.61
CA GLY A 52 11.46 3.97 -3.77
C GLY A 52 10.76 2.64 -3.51
N LEU A 53 11.05 2.01 -2.36
CA LEU A 53 10.45 0.74 -1.97
C LEU A 53 8.94 0.87 -1.77
N ARG A 54 8.48 1.97 -1.15
CA ARG A 54 7.04 2.24 -1.00
C ARG A 54 6.30 2.32 -2.34
N ARG A 55 6.93 2.91 -3.37
CA ARG A 55 6.33 2.97 -4.72
C ARG A 55 6.28 1.61 -5.38
N ASP A 56 7.36 0.84 -5.31
CA ASP A 56 7.43 -0.52 -5.84
C ASP A 56 6.40 -1.43 -5.16
N ALA A 57 6.28 -1.35 -3.83
CA ALA A 57 5.28 -2.05 -3.05
C ALA A 57 3.85 -1.65 -3.46
N ALA A 58 3.57 -0.37 -3.67
CA ALA A 58 2.25 0.08 -4.11
C ALA A 58 1.89 -0.42 -5.52
N VAL A 59 2.84 -0.46 -6.45
CA VAL A 59 2.64 -1.06 -7.78
C VAL A 59 2.26 -2.53 -7.64
N MET A 60 3.03 -3.28 -6.86
CA MET A 60 2.78 -4.70 -6.62
C MET A 60 1.43 -4.95 -5.95
N ASN A 61 1.09 -4.18 -4.92
CA ASN A 61 -0.18 -4.33 -4.19
C ASN A 61 -1.39 -4.13 -5.09
N ILE A 62 -1.35 -3.14 -6.00
CA ILE A 62 -2.45 -2.91 -6.95
C ILE A 62 -2.60 -4.07 -7.91
N VAL A 63 -1.50 -4.55 -8.51
CA VAL A 63 -1.53 -5.65 -9.48
C VAL A 63 -1.95 -6.96 -8.79
N GLU A 64 -1.39 -7.26 -7.62
CA GLU A 64 -1.72 -8.46 -6.86
C GLU A 64 -3.18 -8.48 -6.41
N ARG A 65 -3.72 -7.33 -5.98
CA ARG A 65 -5.15 -7.22 -5.61
C ARG A 65 -6.06 -7.69 -6.74
N TYR A 66 -5.79 -7.25 -7.97
CA TYR A 66 -6.60 -7.64 -9.12
C TYR A 66 -6.30 -9.06 -9.60
N LYS A 67 -5.05 -9.52 -9.54
CA LYS A 67 -4.70 -10.94 -9.83
C LYS A 67 -5.40 -11.92 -8.88
N ARG A 68 -5.61 -11.53 -7.61
CA ARG A 68 -6.31 -12.32 -6.60
C ARG A 68 -7.83 -12.11 -6.56
N SER A 69 -8.38 -11.31 -7.48
CA SER A 69 -9.83 -11.16 -7.59
C SER A 69 -10.48 -12.34 -8.35
N ASP A 70 -11.80 -12.40 -8.34
CA ASP A 70 -12.55 -13.44 -9.06
C ASP A 70 -12.37 -13.33 -10.58
N LYS A 71 -12.44 -14.48 -11.27
CA LYS A 71 -12.25 -14.57 -12.74
C LYS A 71 -13.27 -13.75 -13.55
N SER A 72 -14.44 -13.47 -12.97
CA SER A 72 -15.47 -12.62 -13.58
C SER A 72 -15.14 -11.13 -13.49
N HIS A 73 -14.16 -10.72 -12.67
CA HIS A 73 -13.82 -9.32 -12.47
C HIS A 73 -13.08 -8.76 -13.70
N THR A 74 -13.59 -7.66 -14.27
CA THR A 74 -13.03 -7.05 -15.49
C THR A 74 -11.55 -6.72 -15.36
N ASN A 75 -11.12 -6.14 -14.23
CA ASN A 75 -9.70 -5.82 -14.02
C ASN A 75 -8.78 -7.05 -13.97
N LYS A 76 -9.29 -8.22 -13.54
CA LYS A 76 -8.51 -9.47 -13.61
C LYS A 76 -8.33 -9.91 -15.05
N GLN A 77 -9.41 -9.91 -15.83
CA GLN A 77 -9.35 -10.23 -17.25
C GLN A 77 -8.38 -9.28 -18.00
N LEU A 78 -8.39 -7.99 -17.66
CA LEU A 78 -7.44 -7.02 -18.23
C LEU A 78 -6.00 -7.34 -17.88
N ILE A 79 -5.71 -7.73 -16.64
CA ILE A 79 -4.35 -8.08 -16.21
C ILE A 79 -3.90 -9.40 -16.83
N ASP A 80 -4.77 -10.40 -16.86
CA ASP A 80 -4.45 -11.73 -17.39
C ASP A 80 -4.29 -11.69 -18.92
N SER A 81 -5.01 -10.82 -19.61
CA SER A 81 -4.90 -10.62 -21.07
C SER A 81 -3.84 -9.59 -21.48
N TRP A 82 -3.24 -8.89 -20.51
CA TRP A 82 -2.26 -7.85 -20.79
C TRP A 82 -1.02 -8.42 -21.46
N LYS A 83 -0.56 -7.72 -22.51
CA LYS A 83 0.69 -8.03 -23.21
C LYS A 83 1.51 -6.76 -23.36
N PRO A 84 2.85 -6.84 -23.23
CA PRO A 84 3.70 -5.69 -23.42
C PRO A 84 3.59 -5.19 -24.86
N THR A 85 3.31 -3.90 -25.03
CA THR A 85 3.24 -3.26 -26.34
C THR A 85 4.41 -2.29 -26.48
N GLY A 86 5.38 -2.64 -27.32
CA GLY A 86 6.63 -1.87 -27.48
C GLY A 86 6.50 -0.56 -28.27
N ARG A 87 5.27 -0.08 -28.56
CA ARG A 87 5.06 1.12 -29.37
C ARG A 87 5.42 2.41 -28.62
N LEU A 88 5.11 2.47 -27.33
CA LEU A 88 5.38 3.64 -26.49
C LEU A 88 6.67 3.42 -25.69
N LYS A 89 7.50 4.47 -25.58
CA LYS A 89 8.71 4.45 -24.73
C LYS A 89 8.40 4.55 -23.23
N GLN A 90 7.15 4.81 -22.87
CA GLN A 90 6.73 4.95 -21.48
C GLN A 90 6.41 3.59 -20.89
N LYS A 91 6.98 3.31 -19.70
CA LYS A 91 6.65 2.11 -18.93
C LYS A 91 5.25 2.24 -18.35
N SER A 92 4.45 1.20 -18.48
CA SER A 92 3.18 1.03 -17.79
C SER A 92 3.40 0.46 -16.38
N VAL A 93 2.35 0.49 -15.56
CA VAL A 93 2.38 -0.11 -14.21
C VAL A 93 2.63 -1.61 -14.31
N MET A 94 2.08 -2.26 -15.33
CA MET A 94 2.29 -3.68 -15.59
C MET A 94 3.75 -3.99 -15.95
N ASP A 95 4.42 -3.14 -16.74
CA ASP A 95 5.85 -3.32 -17.07
C ASP A 95 6.75 -3.25 -15.82
N ILE A 96 6.39 -2.40 -14.85
CA ILE A 96 7.11 -2.29 -13.59
C ILE A 96 6.80 -3.50 -12.71
N ALA A 97 5.54 -3.93 -12.65
CA ALA A 97 5.14 -5.09 -11.87
C ALA A 97 5.76 -6.40 -12.37
N THR A 98 5.87 -6.60 -13.70
CA THR A 98 6.56 -7.77 -14.27
C THR A 98 8.05 -7.74 -13.94
N TYR A 99 8.71 -6.58 -14.08
CA TYR A 99 10.10 -6.41 -13.67
C TYR A 99 10.31 -6.73 -12.18
N LEU A 100 9.44 -6.24 -11.29
CA LEU A 100 9.52 -6.52 -9.85
C LEU A 100 9.24 -7.99 -9.54
N GLN A 101 8.30 -8.62 -10.24
CA GLN A 101 8.00 -10.05 -10.09
C GLN A 101 9.21 -10.92 -10.47
N GLU A 102 9.89 -10.59 -11.56
CA GLU A 102 11.13 -11.26 -11.99
C GLU A 102 12.26 -11.00 -10.99
N LYS A 103 12.49 -9.74 -10.62
CA LYS A 103 13.55 -9.33 -9.69
C LYS A 103 13.47 -10.03 -8.34
N HIS A 104 12.25 -10.20 -7.81
CA HIS A 104 12.01 -10.78 -6.48
C HIS A 104 11.56 -12.25 -6.51
N HIS A 105 11.52 -12.90 -7.68
CA HIS A 105 11.09 -14.30 -7.84
C HIS A 105 9.76 -14.64 -7.13
N LEU A 106 8.75 -13.77 -7.30
CA LEU A 106 7.51 -13.90 -6.55
C LEU A 106 6.72 -15.15 -6.97
N PRO A 107 6.05 -15.83 -6.01
CA PRO A 107 5.30 -17.04 -6.30
C PRO A 107 4.09 -16.77 -7.22
N ASN A 108 3.87 -17.71 -8.14
CA ASN A 108 2.77 -17.63 -9.11
C ASN A 108 1.46 -18.23 -8.58
N ASN A 109 1.53 -19.11 -7.59
CA ASN A 109 0.34 -19.70 -6.98
C ASN A 109 -0.30 -18.68 -6.03
N ARG A 110 -1.43 -18.12 -6.44
CA ARG A 110 -2.12 -17.03 -5.74
C ARG A 110 -3.52 -17.50 -5.34
N GLU A 111 -3.83 -17.43 -4.05
CA GLU A 111 -5.18 -17.63 -3.56
C GLU A 111 -6.05 -16.39 -3.83
N ASN A 112 -7.36 -16.60 -4.01
CA ASN A 112 -8.29 -15.50 -4.18
C ASN A 112 -8.43 -14.73 -2.85
N LEU A 113 -8.45 -13.41 -2.94
CA LEU A 113 -8.62 -12.54 -1.77
C LEU A 113 -10.12 -12.52 -1.40
N GLN A 114 -10.46 -13.00 -0.20
CA GLN A 114 -11.80 -12.79 0.34
C GLN A 114 -11.90 -11.36 0.90
N HIS A 115 -12.63 -10.48 0.21
CA HIS A 115 -12.84 -9.10 0.65
C HIS A 115 -13.75 -8.98 1.88
N PHE A 116 -14.60 -9.99 2.12
CA PHE A 116 -15.56 -10.01 3.21
C PHE A 116 -15.43 -11.30 3.99
N CYS A 117 -15.31 -11.17 5.32
CA CYS A 117 -15.47 -12.30 6.22
C CYS A 117 -16.96 -12.68 6.21
N LYS A 118 -17.30 -13.81 5.58
CA LYS A 118 -18.69 -14.30 5.50
C LYS A 118 -19.25 -14.72 6.87
N GLU A 119 -18.38 -14.88 7.86
CA GLU A 119 -18.71 -15.46 9.17
C GLU A 119 -19.34 -14.48 10.16
N ILE A 120 -19.31 -13.16 9.90
CA ILE A 120 -19.93 -12.17 10.78
C ILE A 120 -21.13 -11.54 10.07
N PRO A 121 -22.37 -11.95 10.40
CA PRO A 121 -23.56 -11.27 9.93
C PRO A 121 -23.53 -9.79 10.36
N THR A 122 -23.87 -8.90 9.44
CA THR A 122 -24.01 -7.44 9.67
C THR A 122 -24.94 -7.08 10.84
N HIS A 123 -25.76 -8.03 11.29
CA HIS A 123 -26.76 -7.87 12.36
C HIS A 123 -26.35 -8.51 13.70
N HIS A 124 -25.13 -9.02 13.86
CA HIS A 124 -24.69 -9.45 15.18
C HIS A 124 -24.56 -8.23 16.10
N ARG A 125 -25.56 -8.07 16.98
CA ARG A 125 -25.57 -7.09 18.06
C ARG A 125 -24.33 -7.37 18.90
N LYS A 126 -23.30 -6.52 18.78
CA LYS A 126 -22.11 -6.61 19.63
C LYS A 126 -22.59 -6.63 21.08
N TYR A 127 -22.11 -7.58 21.87
CA TYR A 127 -22.36 -7.63 23.30
C TYR A 127 -22.00 -6.26 23.89
N ILE A 128 -23.00 -5.54 24.38
CA ILE A 128 -22.77 -4.28 25.09
C ILE A 128 -22.23 -4.72 26.45
N ALA A 129 -20.92 -4.53 26.65
CA ALA A 129 -20.32 -4.80 27.95
C ALA A 129 -21.03 -3.96 29.00
N ASN A 130 -21.58 -4.62 30.02
CA ASN A 130 -22.28 -3.93 31.09
C ASN A 130 -21.21 -3.36 32.03
N ILE A 131 -20.86 -2.09 31.83
CA ILE A 131 -19.86 -1.41 32.66
C ILE A 131 -20.49 -1.20 34.03
N ARG A 132 -19.89 -1.81 35.06
CA ARG A 132 -20.31 -1.63 36.44
C ARG A 132 -19.88 -0.22 36.88
N THR A 133 -20.81 0.73 36.87
CA THR A 133 -20.56 2.14 37.24
C THR A 133 -20.73 2.41 38.74
N GLN A 134 -21.10 1.40 39.52
CA GLN A 134 -21.23 1.53 40.97
C GLN A 134 -19.85 1.38 41.62
N LEU A 135 -19.46 2.37 42.41
CA LEU A 135 -18.35 2.27 43.35
C LEU A 135 -18.67 1.13 44.33
N ILE A 136 -17.69 0.24 44.56
CA ILE A 136 -17.78 -0.72 45.65
C ILE A 136 -17.67 0.11 46.93
N GLU A 137 -18.80 0.40 47.58
CA GLU A 137 -18.79 0.86 48.96
C GLU A 137 -18.35 -0.32 49.82
N GLU A 138 -17.04 -0.43 50.04
CA GLU A 138 -16.48 -1.25 51.12
C GLU A 138 -17.00 -0.67 52.44
N THR A 139 -18.14 -1.16 52.86
CA THR A 139 -18.71 -0.88 54.16
C THR A 139 -17.97 -1.71 55.21
N SER A 140 -17.25 -0.98 56.06
CA SER A 140 -17.16 -1.20 57.51
C SER A 140 -16.17 -2.25 58.04
N LYS A 141 -15.10 -1.75 58.65
CA LYS A 141 -14.74 -2.06 60.05
C LYS A 141 -14.20 -0.83 60.75
#